data_AF-A0A1E4ZVJ7-F1
#
_entry.id   AF-A0A1E4ZVJ7-F1
#
_cell.length_a   1.000
_cell.length_b   1.000
_cell.length_c   1.000
_cell.angle_alpha   90.00
_cell.angle_beta   90.00
_cell.angle_gamma   90.00
#
_symmetry.space_group_name_H-M   'P 1'
#
loop_
_entity.id
_entity.type
_entity.pdbx_description
1 polymer ?
#
loop_
_entity_poly.entity_id
_entity_poly.type
_entity_poly.pdbx_seq_one_letter_code
_entity_poly.pdbx_strand_id
1 'polypeptide(L)'
;MERSTKETRVIFSFKMEKENGLLSVDTFELPKHTKLVKGIQLLSDYPDRLYYRGRQRIEIGGEELFPEGFESRILMSSLSVAPRERFFELGDVLPGDLSVKVRFEDTDHTTTPFESGYMVTLVILIEESQ
;
A
#
# COMPACT_ATOMS: atom_id res chain seq x y z
N MET A 1 23.33 -10.82 -22.38
CA MET A 1 22.82 -11.73 -21.34
C MET A 1 21.62 -11.05 -20.72
N GLU A 2 20.41 -11.43 -21.13
CA GLU A 2 19.18 -10.99 -20.45
C GLU A 2 19.22 -11.58 -19.04
N ARG A 3 19.24 -10.71 -18.02
CA ARG A 3 19.07 -11.16 -16.64
C ARG A 3 17.62 -11.60 -16.51
N SER A 4 17.41 -12.84 -16.06
CA SER A 4 16.10 -13.35 -15.66
C SER A 4 15.50 -12.40 -14.62
N THR A 5 14.34 -11.81 -14.93
CA THR A 5 13.55 -11.04 -13.96
C THR A 5 12.39 -11.89 -13.46
N LYS A 6 11.92 -11.62 -12.24
CA LYS A 6 10.70 -12.24 -11.72
C LYS A 6 9.85 -11.22 -10.97
N GLU A 7 8.55 -11.49 -10.95
CA GLU A 7 7.61 -10.72 -10.14
C GLU A 7 7.46 -11.33 -8.74
N THR A 8 7.63 -10.49 -7.72
CA THR A 8 7.49 -10.86 -6.30
C THR A 8 6.57 -9.87 -5.59
N ARG A 9 5.92 -10.32 -4.52
CA ARG A 9 5.09 -9.47 -3.65
C ARG A 9 5.84 -9.14 -2.37
N VAL A 10 5.99 -7.86 -2.08
CA VAL A 10 6.53 -7.35 -0.81
C VAL A 10 5.35 -6.90 0.05
N ILE A 11 5.34 -7.29 1.31
CA ILE A 11 4.21 -7.05 2.22
C ILE A 11 4.73 -6.24 3.41
N PHE A 12 4.09 -5.11 3.66
CA PHE A 12 4.27 -4.30 4.84
C PHE A 12 2.96 -4.17 5.59
N SER A 13 3.01 -4.02 6.91
CA SER A 13 1.80 -3.83 7.71
C SER A 13 2.05 -2.92 8.90
N PHE A 14 1.04 -2.13 9.24
CA PHE A 14 1.06 -1.25 10.39
C PHE A 14 -0.33 -1.23 11.02
N LYS A 15 -0.38 -0.86 12.30
CA LYS A 15 -1.63 -0.83 13.07
C LYS A 15 -2.11 0.60 13.23
N MET A 16 -3.38 0.84 12.94
CA MET A 16 -4.07 2.06 13.32
C MET A 16 -4.69 1.88 14.70
N GLU A 17 -4.18 2.60 15.70
CA GLU A 17 -4.59 2.40 17.09
C GLU A 17 -5.58 3.44 17.61
N LYS A 18 -5.69 4.58 16.92
CA LYS A 18 -6.50 5.72 17.36
C LYS A 18 -7.46 6.16 16.27
N GLU A 19 -8.72 6.35 16.65
CA GLU A 19 -9.73 7.02 15.83
C GLU A 19 -9.31 8.45 15.49
N ASN A 20 -9.60 8.88 14.26
CA ASN A 20 -9.18 10.18 13.72
C ASN A 20 -7.66 10.39 13.87
N GLY A 21 -6.91 9.29 13.79
CA GLY A 21 -5.47 9.25 13.98
C GLY A 21 -4.72 9.49 12.68
N LEU A 22 -3.56 10.16 12.78
CA LEU A 22 -2.58 10.28 11.71
C LEU A 22 -1.33 9.48 12.11
N LEU A 23 -0.91 8.54 11.27
CA LEU A 23 0.28 7.72 11.45
C LEU A 23 1.23 7.94 10.28
N SER A 24 2.52 8.15 10.57
CA SER A 24 3.58 8.13 9.56
C SER A 24 4.46 6.91 9.78
N VAL A 25 4.71 6.15 8.72
CA VAL A 25 5.56 4.97 8.67
C VAL A 25 6.61 5.18 7.59
N ASP A 26 7.87 5.26 7.98
CA ASP A 26 9.02 5.57 7.11
C ASP A 26 10.16 4.55 7.21
N THR A 27 9.89 3.42 7.88
CA THR A 27 10.86 2.36 8.16
C THR A 27 10.86 1.23 7.13
N PHE A 28 9.95 1.25 6.16
CA PHE A 28 9.85 0.22 5.15
C PHE A 28 10.83 0.45 4.02
N GLU A 29 11.43 -0.64 3.53
CA GLU A 29 12.42 -0.62 2.46
C GLU A 29 12.16 -1.79 1.50
N LEU A 30 12.19 -1.51 0.20
CA LEU A 30 12.11 -2.53 -0.84
C LEU A 30 13.39 -3.38 -0.87
N PRO A 31 13.32 -4.64 -1.32
CA PRO A 31 14.51 -5.46 -1.50
C PRO A 31 15.54 -4.81 -2.43
N LYS A 32 16.83 -4.92 -2.11
CA LYS A 32 17.92 -4.26 -2.86
C LYS A 32 18.01 -4.63 -4.34
N HIS A 33 17.48 -5.79 -4.72
CA HIS A 33 17.47 -6.30 -6.09
C HIS A 33 16.19 -5.92 -6.86
N THR A 34 15.34 -5.07 -6.28
CA THR A 34 14.19 -4.47 -6.97
C THR A 34 14.64 -3.67 -8.18
N LYS A 35 13.94 -3.87 -9.30
CA LYS A 35 14.14 -3.16 -10.57
C LYS A 35 13.02 -2.22 -10.88
N LEU A 36 11.77 -2.65 -10.66
CA LEU A 36 10.58 -1.85 -10.92
C LEU A 36 9.52 -2.13 -9.85
N VAL A 37 8.70 -1.11 -9.60
CA VAL A 37 7.45 -1.21 -8.82
C VAL A 37 6.31 -1.23 -9.82
N LYS A 38 5.62 -2.38 -9.91
CA LYS A 38 4.62 -2.66 -10.95
C LYS A 38 3.21 -2.33 -10.50
N GLY A 39 2.92 -2.49 -9.21
CA GLY A 39 1.59 -2.23 -8.69
C GLY A 39 1.50 -2.28 -7.17
N ILE A 40 0.35 -1.86 -6.67
CA ILE A 40 0.09 -1.71 -5.23
C ILE A 40 -1.31 -2.17 -4.87
N GLN A 41 -1.48 -2.69 -3.67
CA GLN A 41 -2.78 -3.05 -3.10
C GLN A 41 -2.80 -2.77 -1.61
N LEU A 42 -3.94 -2.30 -1.10
CA LEU A 42 -4.22 -2.22 0.34
C LEU A 42 -5.22 -3.29 0.78
N LEU A 43 -4.98 -3.81 1.98
CA LEU A 43 -5.77 -4.81 2.68
C LEU A 43 -5.91 -4.44 4.15
N SER A 44 -6.89 -5.01 4.83
CA SER A 44 -7.06 -4.88 6.28
C SER A 44 -7.72 -6.12 6.87
N ASP A 45 -7.47 -6.36 8.15
CA ASP A 45 -8.23 -7.30 8.98
C ASP A 45 -9.67 -6.79 9.26
N TYR A 46 -9.92 -5.48 9.08
CA TYR A 46 -11.25 -4.87 9.05
C TYR A 46 -11.46 -4.10 7.74
N PRO A 47 -11.81 -4.80 6.64
CA PRO A 47 -11.93 -4.20 5.30
C PRO A 47 -12.86 -2.98 5.24
N ASP A 48 -13.99 -3.00 5.96
CA ASP A 48 -14.93 -1.88 5.96
C ASP A 48 -14.31 -0.61 6.57
N ARG A 49 -13.48 -0.75 7.62
CA ARG A 49 -12.79 0.41 8.22
C ARG A 49 -11.79 1.00 7.24
N LEU A 50 -10.97 0.16 6.61
CA LEU A 50 -10.07 0.62 5.56
C LEU A 50 -10.83 1.29 4.40
N TYR A 51 -11.96 0.72 3.98
CA TYR A 51 -12.75 1.22 2.86
C TYR A 51 -13.36 2.60 3.12
N TYR A 52 -13.99 2.79 4.28
CA TYR A 52 -14.74 4.01 4.58
C TYR A 52 -13.92 5.09 5.30
N ARG A 53 -12.89 4.70 6.06
CA ARG A 53 -12.16 5.59 6.96
C ARG A 53 -10.73 5.87 6.50
N GLY A 54 -10.15 4.97 5.70
CA GLY A 54 -8.73 5.03 5.34
C GLY A 54 -8.41 6.05 4.24
N ARG A 55 -7.45 6.92 4.53
CA ARG A 55 -6.77 7.78 3.54
C ARG A 55 -5.27 7.67 3.72
N GLN A 56 -4.53 7.91 2.65
CA GLN A 56 -3.09 7.77 2.68
C GLN A 56 -2.37 8.71 1.73
N ARG A 57 -1.12 9.01 2.07
CA ARG A 57 -0.04 9.43 1.15
C ARG A 57 0.96 8.28 1.08
N ILE A 58 1.41 7.91 -0.10
CA ILE A 58 2.42 6.87 -0.29
C ILE A 58 3.53 7.40 -1.19
N GLU A 59 4.76 7.32 -0.68
CA GLU A 59 5.97 7.58 -1.44
C GLU A 59 6.80 6.30 -1.57
N ILE A 60 7.38 6.08 -2.74
CA ILE A 60 8.31 4.98 -2.98
C ILE A 60 9.53 5.51 -3.70
N GLY A 61 10.73 5.19 -3.21
CA GLY A 61 11.98 5.59 -3.86
C GLY A 61 12.24 7.10 -3.85
N GLY A 62 11.56 7.85 -2.98
CA GLY A 62 11.57 9.31 -2.96
C GLY A 62 10.56 9.98 -3.91
N GLU A 63 9.76 9.21 -4.65
CA GLU A 63 8.69 9.72 -5.50
C GLU A 63 7.33 9.55 -4.81
N GLU A 64 6.51 10.60 -4.83
CA GLU A 64 5.12 10.55 -4.37
C GLU A 64 4.24 9.89 -5.42
N LEU A 65 3.75 8.68 -5.12
CA LEU A 65 2.86 7.95 -6.03
C LEU A 65 1.39 8.23 -5.75
N PHE A 66 1.06 8.43 -4.47
CA PHE A 66 -0.30 8.77 -4.03
C PHE A 66 -0.23 9.98 -3.09
N PRO A 67 -0.92 11.08 -3.43
CA PRO A 67 -0.85 12.32 -2.66
C PRO A 67 -1.58 12.21 -1.32
N GLU A 68 -1.42 13.20 -0.46
CA GLU A 68 -2.16 13.30 0.80
C GLU A 68 -3.68 13.29 0.59
N GLY A 69 -4.39 12.54 1.43
CA GLY A 69 -5.84 12.37 1.33
C GLY A 69 -6.32 11.37 0.27
N PHE A 70 -5.42 10.67 -0.44
CA PHE A 70 -5.83 9.66 -1.42
C PHE A 70 -6.58 8.51 -0.72
N GLU A 71 -7.73 8.11 -1.26
CA GLU A 71 -8.63 7.19 -0.57
C GLU A 71 -8.15 5.73 -0.64
N SER A 72 -8.16 5.02 0.49
CA SER A 72 -7.74 3.62 0.56
C SER A 72 -8.58 2.70 -0.31
N ARG A 73 -9.90 2.94 -0.41
CA ARG A 73 -10.83 2.12 -1.21
C ARG A 73 -10.48 2.01 -2.69
N ILE A 74 -9.74 2.97 -3.25
CA ILE A 74 -9.29 2.93 -4.65
C ILE A 74 -8.18 1.88 -4.83
N LEU A 75 -7.38 1.63 -3.79
CA LEU A 75 -6.30 0.63 -3.79
C LEU A 75 -6.74 -0.74 -3.25
N MET A 76 -8.02 -0.90 -2.96
CA MET A 76 -8.60 -2.18 -2.55
C MET A 76 -9.13 -2.93 -3.77
N SER A 77 -9.03 -4.26 -3.76
CA SER A 77 -9.69 -5.10 -4.76
C SER A 77 -10.93 -5.76 -4.18
N SER A 78 -11.96 -5.91 -5.01
CA SER A 78 -13.15 -6.66 -4.64
C SER A 78 -12.92 -8.17 -4.81
N LEU A 79 -13.76 -8.97 -4.14
CA LEU A 79 -13.66 -10.42 -4.20
C LEU A 79 -13.89 -11.01 -5.60
N SER A 80 -14.58 -10.28 -6.48
CA SER A 80 -14.87 -10.71 -7.85
C SER A 80 -13.69 -10.52 -8.82
N VAL A 81 -12.66 -9.77 -8.44
CA VAL A 81 -11.47 -9.55 -9.28
C VAL A 81 -10.53 -10.76 -9.18
N ALA A 82 -10.10 -11.26 -10.34
CA ALA A 82 -9.17 -12.37 -10.44
C ALA A 82 -7.86 -12.05 -9.70
N PRO A 83 -7.23 -12.99 -8.98
CA PRO A 83 -6.05 -12.71 -8.14
C PRO A 83 -4.91 -11.96 -8.83
N ARG A 84 -4.71 -12.15 -10.15
CA ARG A 84 -3.67 -11.49 -10.94
C ARG A 84 -3.98 -10.01 -11.26
N GLU A 85 -5.25 -9.60 -11.18
CA GLU A 85 -5.76 -8.27 -11.54
C GLU A 85 -6.06 -7.41 -10.30
N ARG A 86 -5.67 -7.87 -9.10
CA ARG A 86 -6.00 -7.22 -7.82
C ARG A 86 -5.15 -6.01 -7.46
N PHE A 87 -4.10 -5.74 -8.22
CA PHE A 87 -3.19 -4.62 -7.99
C PHE A 87 -3.64 -3.41 -8.78
N PHE A 88 -3.55 -2.23 -8.17
CA PHE A 88 -3.54 -0.98 -8.91
C PHE A 88 -2.22 -0.91 -9.68
N GLU A 89 -2.31 -0.87 -11.00
CA GLU A 89 -1.14 -0.85 -11.89
C GLU A 89 -0.47 0.53 -11.86
N LEU A 90 0.85 0.54 -11.63
CA LEU A 90 1.67 1.75 -11.58
C LEU A 90 2.55 1.91 -12.83
N GLY A 91 2.68 0.86 -13.65
CA GLY A 91 3.58 0.82 -14.79
C GLY A 91 5.01 0.43 -14.39
N ASP A 92 6.00 1.19 -14.86
CA ASP A 92 7.43 0.94 -14.65
C ASP A 92 8.04 2.00 -13.72
N VAL A 93 7.53 2.08 -12.50
CA VAL A 93 8.05 3.02 -11.49
C VAL A 93 9.42 2.54 -11.03
N LEU A 94 10.42 3.43 -11.09
CA LEU A 94 11.77 3.14 -10.60
C LEU A 94 11.78 3.10 -9.06
N PRO A 95 12.53 2.18 -8.45
CA PRO A 95 12.51 2.01 -7.00
C PRO A 95 13.30 3.07 -6.23
N GLY A 96 14.00 3.98 -6.94
CA GLY A 96 14.73 5.11 -6.34
C GLY A 96 15.69 4.69 -5.22
N ASP A 97 15.53 5.32 -4.04
CA ASP A 97 16.29 5.01 -2.82
C ASP A 97 15.80 3.78 -2.04
N LEU A 98 14.87 3.00 -2.63
CA LEU A 98 14.21 1.83 -2.05
C LEU A 98 13.28 2.12 -0.86
N SER A 99 13.20 3.36 -0.37
CA SER A 99 12.34 3.69 0.76
C SER A 99 10.87 3.57 0.40
N VAL A 100 10.05 3.11 1.35
CA VAL A 100 8.59 3.13 1.25
C VAL A 100 8.06 3.90 2.45
N LYS A 101 7.43 5.04 2.18
CA LYS A 101 6.86 5.90 3.21
C LYS A 101 5.36 5.96 3.05
N VAL A 102 4.65 5.77 4.16
CA VAL A 102 3.19 5.82 4.21
C VAL A 102 2.81 6.80 5.30
N ARG A 103 2.03 7.83 4.95
CA ARG A 103 1.26 8.60 5.92
C ARG A 103 -0.18 8.15 5.80
N PHE A 104 -0.71 7.52 6.83
CA PHE A 104 -2.07 7.01 6.86
C PHE A 104 -2.92 7.82 7.84
N GLU A 105 -4.13 8.15 7.43
CA GLU A 105 -5.12 8.87 8.21
C GLU A 105 -6.38 7.98 8.35
N ASP A 106 -6.82 7.77 9.59
CA ASP A 106 -8.18 7.32 9.89
C ASP A 106 -9.08 8.54 9.92
N THR A 107 -10.19 8.53 9.20
CA THR A 107 -11.23 9.57 9.25
C THR A 107 -12.54 8.99 9.73
N ASP A 108 -13.20 9.66 10.68
CA ASP A 108 -14.48 9.19 11.20
C ASP A 108 -15.55 9.02 10.11
N HIS A 109 -16.38 7.99 10.28
CA HIS A 109 -17.45 7.64 9.37
C HIS A 109 -18.69 7.17 10.13
N THR A 110 -19.83 7.80 9.84
CA THR A 110 -21.10 7.61 10.57
C THR A 110 -21.62 6.17 10.62
N THR A 111 -21.40 5.39 9.55
CA THR A 111 -21.89 4.00 9.45
C THR A 111 -20.83 2.96 9.76
N THR A 112 -19.59 3.38 10.03
CA THR A 112 -18.46 2.48 10.24
C THR A 112 -17.66 3.01 11.43
N PRO A 113 -18.13 2.75 12.67
CA PRO A 113 -17.43 3.21 13.87
C PRO A 113 -16.05 2.56 13.97
N PHE A 114 -15.11 3.27 14.62
CA PHE A 114 -13.76 2.76 14.80
C PHE A 114 -13.73 1.48 15.64
N GLU A 115 -14.46 1.46 16.76
CA GLU A 115 -14.57 0.38 17.79
C GLU A 115 -13.25 -0.10 18.41
N SER A 116 -12.26 -0.47 17.60
CA SER A 116 -10.94 -0.96 17.96
C SER A 116 -9.91 -0.66 16.88
N GLY A 117 -8.62 -0.73 17.21
CA GLY A 117 -7.57 -0.59 16.21
C GLY A 117 -7.61 -1.70 15.16
N TYR A 118 -7.19 -1.38 13.95
CA TYR A 118 -7.16 -2.29 12.79
C TYR A 118 -5.80 -2.28 12.11
N MET A 119 -5.44 -3.40 11.49
CA MET A 119 -4.23 -3.55 10.70
C MET A 119 -4.48 -3.08 9.27
N VAL A 120 -3.55 -2.30 8.75
CA VAL A 120 -3.47 -1.95 7.32
C VAL A 120 -2.26 -2.67 6.75
N THR A 121 -2.49 -3.40 5.67
CA THR A 121 -1.47 -4.16 4.96
C THR A 121 -1.30 -3.58 3.56
N LEU A 122 -0.06 -3.19 3.27
CA LEU A 122 0.39 -2.73 1.98
C LEU A 122 1.08 -3.87 1.25
N VAL A 123 0.56 -4.26 0.09
CA VAL A 123 1.17 -5.25 -0.80
C VAL A 123 1.68 -4.55 -2.04
N ILE A 124 2.97 -4.69 -2.32
CA ILE A 124 3.63 -4.09 -3.48
C ILE A 124 4.08 -5.21 -4.41
N LEU A 125 3.65 -5.14 -5.67
CA LEU A 125 4.15 -5.99 -6.74
C LEU A 125 5.41 -5.36 -7.31
N ILE A 126 6.52 -6.09 -7.22
CA ILE A 126 7.82 -5.65 -7.75
C ILE A 126 8.31 -6.60 -8.83
N GLU A 127 9.11 -6.06 -9.74
CA GLU A 127 10.01 -6.84 -10.58
C GLU A 127 11.41 -6.79 -9.97
N GLU A 128 12.06 -7.94 -9.85
CA GLU A 128 13.39 -8.06 -9.27
C GLU A 128 14.31 -8.95 -10.13
N SER A 129 15.62 -8.69 -10.06
CA SER A 129 16.60 -9.58 -10.71
C SER A 129 16.68 -10.91 -9.99
N GLN A 130 16.70 -12.01 -10.74
CA GLN A 130 17.05 -13.33 -10.20
C GLN A 130 18.53 -13.48 -9.88
#